data_AF-A0A075JU91-F1
#
_entry.id   AF-A0A075JU91-F1
#
_cell.length_a   1.000
_cell.length_b   1.000
_cell.length_c   1.000
_cell.angle_alpha   90.00
_cell.angle_beta   90.00
_cell.angle_gamma   90.00
#
_symmetry.space_group_name_H-M   'P 1'
#
loop_
_entity.id
_entity.type
_entity.pdbx_description
1 polymer ?
#
loop_
_entity_poly.entity_id
_entity_poly.type
_entity_poly.pdbx_seq_one_letter_code
_entity_poly.pdbx_strand_id
1 'polypeptide(L)'
;MRLIALLVSGLHIFILYLWLANSPLLFSQYGITIWVFTVVLSLIVIYKMREASAFKMTLFVSTGAMLFLVAVTIAIHFITSSMP
;
A
#
# COMPACT_ATOMS: atom_id res chain seq x y z
N MET A 1 1.85 -17.57 8.34
CA MET A 1 1.44 -16.17 8.56
C MET A 1 2.61 -15.18 8.60
N ARG A 2 3.69 -15.44 9.35
CA ARG A 2 4.86 -14.53 9.42
C ARG A 2 5.52 -14.27 8.06
N LEU A 3 5.78 -15.33 7.28
CA LEU A 3 6.35 -15.21 5.93
C LEU A 3 5.46 -14.38 4.99
N ILE A 4 4.14 -14.60 5.05
CA ILE A 4 3.16 -13.84 4.25
C ILE A 4 3.19 -12.36 4.65
N ALA A 5 3.24 -12.05 5.96
CA ALA A 5 3.32 -10.67 6.43
C ALA A 5 4.60 -9.97 5.94
N LEU A 6 5.74 -10.67 5.92
CA LEU A 6 7.00 -10.15 5.37
C LEU A 6 6.90 -9.91 3.86
N LEU A 7 6.35 -10.85 3.10
CA LEU A 7 6.17 -10.71 1.66
C LEU A 7 5.26 -9.51 1.31
N VAL A 8 4.14 -9.37 2.00
CA VAL A 8 3.22 -8.24 1.80
C VAL A 8 3.87 -6.92 2.20
N SER A 9 4.62 -6.89 3.31
CA SER A 9 5.38 -5.69 3.70
C SER A 9 6.46 -5.34 2.67
N GLY A 10 7.11 -6.34 2.06
CA GLY A 10 8.05 -6.12 0.95
C GLY A 10 7.38 -5.53 -0.29
N LEU A 11 6.17 -6.01 -0.63
CA LEU A 11 5.37 -5.42 -1.70
C LEU A 11 4.99 -3.96 -1.40
N HIS A 12 4.66 -3.62 -0.15
CA HIS A 12 4.42 -2.23 0.25
C HIS A 12 5.65 -1.34 0.03
N ILE A 13 6.85 -1.83 0.32
CA ILE A 13 8.10 -1.09 0.06
C ILE A 13 8.30 -0.89 -1.45
N PHE A 14 8.03 -1.92 -2.26
CA PHE A 14 8.12 -1.82 -3.71
C PHE A 14 7.12 -0.80 -4.27
N ILE A 15 5.87 -0.81 -3.78
CA ILE A 15 4.85 0.18 -4.15
C ILE A 15 5.29 1.58 -3.75
N LEU A 16 5.82 1.77 -2.54
CA LEU A 16 6.36 3.06 -2.09
C LEU A 16 7.47 3.54 -3.03
N TYR A 17 8.39 2.66 -3.42
CA TYR A 17 9.44 2.99 -4.39
C TYR A 17 8.86 3.45 -5.73
N LEU A 18 7.90 2.71 -6.29
CA LEU A 18 7.24 3.10 -7.53
C LEU A 18 6.48 4.43 -7.41
N TRP A 19 5.87 4.69 -6.25
CA TRP A 19 5.15 5.93 -5.98
C TRP A 19 6.10 7.13 -5.93
N LEU A 20 7.22 7.00 -5.21
CA LEU A 20 8.26 8.03 -5.15
C LEU A 20 8.90 8.28 -6.51
N ALA A 21 9.06 7.23 -7.33
CA ALA A 21 9.56 7.35 -8.70
C ALA A 21 8.52 7.94 -9.69
N ASN A 22 7.32 8.30 -9.21
CA ASN A 22 6.18 8.70 -10.04
C ASN A 22 5.94 7.74 -11.22
N SER A 23 6.06 6.43 -10.97
CA SER A 23 6.17 5.44 -12.05
C SER A 23 4.83 5.23 -12.79
N PRO A 24 4.82 5.29 -14.13
CA PRO A 24 3.63 4.99 -14.93
C PRO A 24 3.07 3.58 -14.68
N LEU A 25 3.93 2.64 -14.27
CA LEU A 25 3.52 1.27 -13.95
C LEU A 25 2.55 1.24 -12.76
N LEU A 26 2.84 2.01 -11.71
CA LEU A 26 1.98 2.08 -10.52
C LEU A 26 0.68 2.81 -10.81
N PHE A 27 0.74 3.92 -11.56
CA PHE A 27 -0.43 4.75 -11.86
C PHE A 27 -1.25 4.25 -13.06
N SER A 28 -0.84 3.16 -13.70
CA SER A 28 -1.69 2.43 -14.64
C SER A 28 -2.89 1.80 -13.94
N GLN A 29 -3.95 1.50 -14.69
CA GLN A 29 -5.12 0.80 -14.15
C GLN A 29 -4.75 -0.53 -13.46
N TYR A 30 -3.79 -1.28 -14.02
CA TYR A 30 -3.29 -2.51 -13.44
C TYR A 30 -2.49 -2.26 -12.15
N GLY A 31 -1.61 -1.25 -12.14
CA GLY A 31 -0.81 -0.88 -10.98
C GLY A 31 -1.67 -0.47 -9.78
N ILE A 32 -2.68 0.37 -10.02
CA ILE A 32 -3.63 0.80 -8.99
C ILE A 32 -4.43 -0.40 -8.48
N THR A 33 -4.89 -1.28 -9.36
CA THR A 33 -5.62 -2.50 -8.98
C THR A 33 -4.78 -3.40 -8.08
N ILE A 34 -3.52 -3.64 -8.45
CA ILE A 34 -2.57 -4.43 -7.65
C ILE A 34 -2.32 -3.76 -6.30
N TRP A 35 -2.13 -2.45 -6.28
CA TRP A 35 -1.91 -1.71 -5.05
C TRP A 35 -3.10 -1.83 -4.08
N VAL A 36 -4.32 -1.56 -4.54
CA VAL A 36 -5.54 -1.73 -3.72
C VAL A 36 -5.69 -3.18 -3.24
N PHE A 37 -5.41 -4.16 -4.11
CA PHE A 37 -5.46 -5.56 -3.74
C PHE A 37 -4.46 -5.91 -2.63
N THR A 38 -3.23 -5.38 -2.69
CA THR A 38 -2.24 -5.60 -1.63
C THR A 38 -2.68 -5.04 -0.28
N VAL A 39 -3.35 -3.89 -0.26
CA VAL A 39 -3.93 -3.30 0.97
C VAL A 39 -5.06 -4.17 1.52
N VAL A 40 -5.96 -4.67 0.69
CA VAL A 40 -7.02 -5.58 1.14
C VAL A 40 -6.43 -6.87 1.70
N LEU A 41 -5.43 -7.43 1.00
CA LEU A 41 -4.74 -8.64 1.43
C LEU A 41 -4.02 -8.43 2.78
N SER A 42 -3.38 -7.28 2.98
CA SER A 42 -2.68 -6.99 4.23
C SER A 42 -3.65 -6.92 5.41
N LEU A 43 -4.83 -6.30 5.24
CA LEU A 43 -5.88 -6.25 6.26
C LEU A 43 -6.38 -7.65 6.63
N ILE A 44 -6.59 -8.53 5.64
CA ILE A 44 -6.99 -9.93 5.88
C ILE A 44 -5.91 -10.67 6.68
N VAL A 45 -4.64 -10.48 6.32
CA VAL A 45 -3.51 -11.12 7.02
C VAL A 45 -3.40 -10.61 8.46
N ILE A 46 -3.52 -9.30 8.68
CA ILE A 46 -3.52 -8.69 10.03
C ILE A 46 -4.64 -9.25 10.88
N TYR A 47 -5.86 -9.36 10.32
CA TYR A 47 -7.02 -9.91 11.01
C TYR A 47 -6.82 -11.38 11.39
N LYS A 48 -6.24 -12.19 10.50
CA LYS A 48 -5.93 -13.61 10.76
C LYS A 48 -4.77 -13.81 11.74
N MET A 49 -3.93 -12.81 11.99
CA MET A 49 -2.86 -12.89 12.97
C MET A 49 -3.41 -12.64 14.38
N ARG A 50 -3.64 -13.74 15.12
CA ARG A 50 -4.20 -13.72 16.48
C ARG A 50 -3.28 -13.05 17.51
N GLU A 51 -1.98 -13.29 17.43
CA GLU A 51 -1.01 -12.76 18.39
C GLU A 51 -0.46 -11.40 17.97
N ALA A 52 -0.30 -10.51 18.94
CA ALA A 52 0.48 -9.29 18.79
C ALA A 52 1.95 -9.69 18.61
N SER A 53 2.47 -9.53 17.40
CA SER A 53 3.86 -9.82 17.05
C SER A 53 4.44 -8.63 16.31
N ALA A 54 5.78 -8.49 16.36
CA ALA A 54 6.48 -7.42 15.61
C ALA A 54 6.07 -7.42 14.13
N PHE A 55 5.92 -8.60 13.51
CA PHE A 55 5.46 -8.73 12.12
C PHE A 55 4.05 -8.20 11.89
N LYS A 56 3.12 -8.42 12.83
CA LYS A 56 1.76 -7.87 12.76
C LYS A 56 1.78 -6.34 12.83
N MET A 57 2.60 -5.80 13.74
CA MET A 57 2.75 -4.35 13.91
C MET A 57 3.36 -3.72 12.65
N THR A 58 4.43 -4.31 12.10
CA THR A 58 5.07 -3.84 10.85
C THR A 58 4.09 -3.87 9.68
N LEU A 59 3.32 -4.95 9.53
CA LEU A 59 2.32 -5.06 8.47
C LEU A 59 1.20 -4.03 8.65
N PHE A 60 0.76 -3.77 9.88
CA PHE A 60 -0.24 -2.76 10.18
C PHE A 60 0.23 -1.35 9.84
N VAL A 61 1.44 -0.97 10.29
CA VAL A 61 2.03 0.35 10.00
C VAL A 61 2.24 0.53 8.50
N SER A 62 2.81 -0.46 7.80
CA SER A 62 3.00 -0.37 6.35
C SER A 62 1.67 -0.29 5.59
N THR A 63 0.64 -1.00 6.03
CA THR A 63 -0.72 -0.87 5.46
C THR A 63 -1.29 0.52 5.65
N GLY A 64 -1.13 1.11 6.83
CA GLY A 64 -1.52 2.50 7.09
C GLY A 64 -0.79 3.49 6.17
N ALA A 65 0.51 3.28 5.95
CA ALA A 65 1.28 4.08 5.00
C ALA A 65 0.76 3.94 3.56
N MET A 66 0.39 2.73 3.12
CA MET A 66 -0.22 2.54 1.80
C MET A 66 -1.55 3.29 1.66
N LEU A 67 -2.41 3.24 2.67
CA LEU A 67 -3.67 4.00 2.67
C LEU A 67 -3.42 5.51 2.64
N PHE A 68 -2.43 6.00 3.38
CA PHE A 68 -2.02 7.39 3.34
C PHE A 68 -1.57 7.81 1.94
N LEU A 69 -0.74 7.00 1.28
CA LEU A 69 -0.32 7.26 -0.10
C LEU A 69 -1.50 7.32 -1.08
N VAL A 70 -2.54 6.50 -0.90
CA VAL A 70 -3.78 6.60 -1.70
C VAL A 70 -4.42 7.97 -1.50
N ALA A 71 -4.59 8.41 -0.26
CA ALA A 71 -5.18 9.71 0.05
C ALA A 71 -4.36 10.87 -0.56
N VAL A 72 -3.03 10.81 -0.46
CA VAL A 72 -2.13 11.80 -1.09
C VAL A 72 -2.28 11.80 -2.61
N THR A 73 -2.36 10.62 -3.23
CA THR A 73 -2.53 10.50 -4.68
C THR A 73 -3.85 11.13 -5.14
N ILE A 74 -4.93 10.91 -4.40
CA ILE A 74 -6.23 11.54 -4.68
C ILE A 74 -6.14 13.06 -4.52
N ALA A 75 -5.51 13.55 -3.44
CA ALA A 75 -5.33 14.98 -3.23
C ALA A 75 -4.52 15.64 -4.35
N ILE A 76 -3.42 15.01 -4.78
CA ILE A 76 -2.62 15.46 -5.92
C ILE A 76 -3.48 15.53 -7.18
N HIS A 77 -4.25 14.48 -7.48
CA HIS A 77 -5.11 14.46 -8.65
C HIS A 77 -6.13 15.61 -8.66
N PHE A 78 -6.76 15.91 -7.51
CA PHE A 78 -7.67 17.05 -7.41
C PHE A 78 -6.94 18.38 -7.60
N ILE A 79 -5.79 18.57 -6.97
CA ILE A 79 -5.01 19.81 -7.09
C ILE A 79 -4.58 20.03 -8.54
N THR A 80 -4.05 19.00 -9.21
CA THR A 80 -3.54 19.11 -10.58
C THR A 80 -4.63 19.19 -11.64
N SER A 81 -5.78 18.54 -11.44
CA SER A 81 -6.92 18.67 -12.36
C SER A 81 -7.66 20.00 -12.21
N SER A 82 -7.54 20.67 -11.06
CA SER A 82 -8.12 21.99 -10.83
C SER A 82 -7.28 23.15 -11.35
N MET A 83 -6.03 22.89 -11.75
CA MET A 83 -5.17 23.86 -12.42
C MET A 83 -5.45 23.82 -13.94
N PRO A 84 -5.90 24.94 -14.54
CA PRO A 84 -6.12 25.04 -15.99
C PRO A 84 -4.83 25.02 -16.80
#